data_AF-A0A7R9BXN0-F1
#
_entry.id   AF-A0A7R9BXN0-F1
#
_cell.length_a   1.000
_cell.length_b   1.000
_cell.length_c   1.000
_cell.angle_alpha   90.00
_cell.angle_beta   90.00
_cell.angle_gamma   90.00
#
_symmetry.space_group_name_H-M   'P 1'
#
loop_
_entity.id
_entity.type
_entity.pdbx_description
1 polymer ?
#
loop_
_entity_poly.entity_id
_entity_poly.type
_entity_poly.pdbx_seq_one_letter_code
_entity_poly.pdbx_strand_id
1 'polypeptide(L)'
;MGFGIEPIITMSVLSGLIVLLLPLLVRKGPNRGWATTYMHQMNPLFGPILHNTTILLMQKEWAGMYPHGIQEAGHEAVVTASH
;
A
#
# COMPACT_ATOMS: atom_id res chain seq x y z
N MET A 1 -25.33 3.89 30.39
CA MET A 1 -23.85 3.85 30.30
C MET A 1 -23.49 2.45 29.81
N GLY A 2 -22.78 2.27 28.68
CA GLY A 2 -22.25 0.94 28.29
C GLY A 2 -22.41 0.51 26.83
N PHE A 3 -22.15 1.38 25.85
CA PHE A 3 -22.10 1.00 24.43
C PHE A 3 -21.09 1.89 23.68
N GLY A 4 -19.90 2.08 24.25
CA GLY A 4 -18.92 3.04 23.72
C GLY A 4 -17.61 2.42 23.28
N ILE A 5 -17.25 1.30 23.89
CA ILE A 5 -15.95 0.65 23.74
C ILE A 5 -16.11 -0.83 23.39
N GLU A 6 -17.24 -1.44 23.80
CA GLU A 6 -17.59 -2.83 23.56
C GLU A 6 -17.43 -3.27 22.08
N PRO A 7 -18.02 -2.59 21.08
CA PRO A 7 -17.89 -3.01 19.68
C PRO A 7 -16.46 -2.86 19.14
N ILE A 8 -15.72 -1.86 19.61
CA ILE A 8 -14.34 -1.61 19.18
C ILE A 8 -13.44 -2.73 19.68
N ILE A 9 -13.54 -3.08 20.97
CA ILE A 9 -12.76 -4.18 21.55
C ILE A 9 -13.13 -5.51 20.89
N THR A 10 -14.41 -5.78 20.64
CA THR A 10 -14.82 -7.02 19.97
C THR A 10 -14.22 -7.14 18.58
N MET A 11 -14.22 -6.07 17.77
CA MET A 11 -13.61 -6.10 16.44
C MET A 11 -12.08 -6.20 16.51
N SER A 12 -11.43 -5.46 17.42
CA SER A 12 -9.97 -5.50 17.55
C SER A 12 -9.44 -6.85 18.03
N VAL A 13 -10.10 -7.47 19.01
CA VAL A 13 -9.70 -8.78 19.54
C VAL A 13 -10.00 -9.88 18.53
N LEU A 14 -11.16 -9.86 17.87
CA LEU A 14 -11.53 -10.83 16.85
C LEU A 14 -10.58 -10.75 15.65
N SER A 15 -10.32 -9.55 15.12
CA SER A 15 -9.41 -9.35 14.00
C SER A 15 -7.96 -9.67 14.37
N GLY A 16 -7.50 -9.28 15.56
CA GLY A 16 -6.15 -9.59 16.04
C GLY A 16 -5.91 -11.10 16.19
N LEU A 17 -6.87 -11.83 16.74
CA LEU A 17 -6.80 -13.29 16.83
C LEU A 17 -6.83 -13.95 15.46
N ILE A 18 -7.68 -13.49 14.54
CA ILE A 18 -7.75 -14.03 13.18
C ILE A 18 -6.43 -13.80 12.43
N VAL A 19 -5.87 -12.60 12.50
CA VAL A 19 -4.58 -12.26 11.85
C VAL A 19 -3.40 -12.98 12.50
N LEU A 20 -3.47 -13.30 13.79
CA LEU A 20 -2.44 -14.08 14.50
C LEU A 20 -2.55 -15.59 14.22
N LEU A 21 -3.76 -16.12 14.14
CA LEU A 21 -4.01 -17.56 13.98
C LEU A 21 -3.97 -18.00 12.51
N LEU A 22 -4.44 -17.17 11.56
CA LEU A 22 -4.44 -17.53 10.14
C LEU A 22 -3.04 -17.88 9.60
N PRO A 23 -1.95 -17.12 9.85
CA PRO A 23 -0.62 -17.45 9.36
C PRO A 23 -0.06 -18.76 9.91
N LEU A 24 -0.51 -19.15 11.11
CA LEU A 24 -0.14 -20.40 11.77
C LEU A 24 -0.95 -21.59 11.22
N LEU A 25 -2.20 -21.34 10.81
CA LEU A 25 -3.10 -22.35 10.24
C LEU A 25 -2.98 -22.50 8.71
N VAL A 26 -2.40 -21.52 8.00
CA VAL A 26 -2.11 -21.69 6.56
C VAL A 26 -1.08 -22.79 6.39
N ARG A 27 -1.52 -23.94 5.87
CA ARG A 27 -0.68 -25.10 5.55
C ARG A 27 0.59 -24.68 4.82
N LYS A 28 1.73 -25.23 5.25
CA LYS A 28 3.03 -25.02 4.59
C LYS A 28 2.97 -25.63 3.19
N GLY A 29 2.69 -24.80 2.18
CA GLY A 29 2.72 -25.14 0.77
C GLY A 29 3.79 -24.32 0.02
N PRO A 30 4.22 -24.75 -1.18
CA PRO A 30 5.29 -24.11 -1.93
C PRO A 30 5.01 -22.63 -2.29
N ASN A 31 3.74 -22.25 -2.42
CA ASN A 31 3.33 -20.91 -2.87
C ASN A 31 3.03 -19.93 -1.73
N ARG A 32 3.22 -20.35 -0.47
CA ARG A 32 2.83 -19.56 0.71
C ARG A 32 3.60 -18.24 0.81
N GLY A 33 4.90 -18.26 0.46
CA GLY A 33 5.74 -17.07 0.45
C GLY A 33 5.30 -16.07 -0.61
N TRP A 34 5.10 -16.54 -1.85
CA TRP A 34 4.65 -15.72 -2.98
C TRP A 34 3.31 -15.03 -2.72
N ALA A 35 2.31 -15.77 -2.23
CA ALA A 35 0.99 -15.19 -1.91
C ALA A 35 1.06 -14.18 -0.77
N THR A 36 1.89 -14.44 0.26
CA THR A 36 2.07 -13.51 1.38
C THR A 36 2.71 -12.20 0.91
N THR A 37 3.79 -12.28 0.12
CA THR A 37 4.46 -11.09 -0.44
C THR A 37 3.54 -10.30 -1.36
N TYR A 38 2.74 -10.98 -2.19
CA TYR A 38 1.76 -10.33 -3.06
C TYR A 38 0.68 -9.60 -2.26
N MET A 39 0.09 -10.24 -1.25
CA MET A 39 -0.95 -9.62 -0.41
C MET A 39 -0.43 -8.43 0.40
N HIS A 40 0.82 -8.47 0.88
CA HIS A 40 1.43 -7.33 1.58
C HIS A 40 1.60 -6.10 0.69
N GLN A 41 1.58 -6.26 -0.64
CA GLN A 41 1.71 -5.17 -1.60
C GLN A 41 0.35 -4.67 -2.13
N MET A 42 -0.76 -5.37 -1.85
CA MET A 42 -2.11 -4.92 -2.19
C MET A 42 -2.61 -3.96 -1.11
N ASN A 43 -2.59 -2.66 -1.40
CA ASN A 43 -2.84 -1.53 -0.49
C ASN A 43 -1.65 -1.12 0.41
N PRO A 44 -0.52 -0.69 -0.20
CA PRO A 44 0.62 -0.22 0.57
C PRO A 44 0.31 1.14 1.20
N LEU A 45 0.60 1.29 2.50
CA LEU A 45 0.43 2.56 3.21
C LEU A 45 1.53 3.57 2.91
N PHE A 46 2.69 3.09 2.46
CA PHE A 46 3.88 3.90 2.21
C PHE A 46 4.51 3.53 0.88
N GLY A 47 4.92 4.55 0.12
CA GLY A 47 5.72 4.39 -1.09
C GLY A 47 7.23 4.46 -0.80
N PRO A 48 8.08 4.10 -1.78
CA PRO A 48 9.52 4.28 -1.67
C PRO A 48 9.90 5.77 -1.65
N ILE A 49 10.85 6.13 -0.80
CA ILE A 49 11.40 7.50 -0.74
C ILE A 49 12.56 7.59 -1.72
N LEU A 50 12.40 8.41 -2.75
CA LEU A 50 13.37 8.57 -3.84
C LEU A 50 13.99 9.97 -3.80
N HIS A 51 15.27 10.05 -4.15
CA HIS A 51 15.93 11.33 -4.34
C HIS A 51 15.51 11.98 -5.67
N ASN A 52 15.51 13.31 -5.75
CA ASN A 52 15.03 14.05 -6.93
C ASN A 52 15.74 13.62 -8.23
N THR A 53 17.06 13.39 -8.16
CA THR A 53 17.83 12.88 -9.31
C THR A 53 17.32 11.53 -9.80
N THR A 54 16.92 10.64 -8.88
CA THR A 54 16.38 9.32 -9.21
C THR A 54 14.98 9.43 -9.81
N ILE A 55 14.14 10.35 -9.32
CA ILE A 55 12.80 10.61 -9.90
C ILE A 55 12.93 11.09 -11.35
N LEU A 56 13.85 12.02 -11.62
CA LEU A 56 14.09 12.52 -12.98
C LEU A 56 14.62 11.43 -13.93
N LEU A 57 15.48 10.55 -13.43
CA LEU A 57 15.96 9.41 -14.20
C LEU A 57 14.81 8.44 -14.53
N MET A 58 13.96 8.11 -13.55
CA MET A 58 12.79 7.26 -13.77
C MET A 58 11.82 7.88 -14.77
N GLN A 59 11.61 9.20 -14.71
CA GLN A 59 10.80 9.93 -15.68
C GLN A 59 11.38 9.85 -17.09
N LYS A 60 12.72 9.90 -17.23
CA LYS A 60 13.40 9.78 -18.52
C LYS A 60 13.32 8.36 -19.09
N GLU A 61 13.65 7.34 -18.30
CA GLU A 61 13.78 5.96 -18.78
C GLU A 61 12.43 5.23 -18.92
N TRP A 62 11.43 5.60 -18.12
CA TRP A 62 10.09 4.99 -18.16
C TRP A 62 9.01 5.92 -18.73
N ALA A 63 9.39 6.99 -19.44
CA ALA A 63 8.46 7.96 -20.05
C ALA A 63 7.38 7.32 -20.93
N GLY A 64 7.75 6.28 -21.72
CA GLY A 64 6.83 5.62 -22.65
C GLY A 64 5.83 4.65 -22.00
N MET A 65 5.91 4.45 -20.69
CA MET A 65 5.10 3.44 -19.98
C MET A 65 3.87 4.06 -19.29
N TYR A 66 3.84 5.38 -19.10
CA TYR A 66 2.72 6.06 -18.45
C TYR A 66 1.63 6.46 -19.45
N PRO A 67 0.34 6.26 -19.12
CA PRO A 67 -0.75 6.85 -19.87
C PRO A 67 -0.62 8.38 -19.85
N HIS A 68 -0.67 9.03 -21.01
CA HIS A 68 -0.38 10.45 -21.15
C HIS A 68 -1.21 11.38 -20.23
N GLY A 69 -2.40 10.96 -19.81
CA GLY A 69 -3.24 11.75 -18.89
C GLY A 69 -2.73 11.83 -17.43
N ILE A 70 -1.84 10.93 -17.00
CA ILE A 70 -1.31 10.95 -15.62
C ILE A 70 -0.14 11.94 -15.49
N GLN A 71 0.61 12.14 -16.59
CA GLN A 71 1.72 13.09 -16.62
C GLN A 71 1.24 14.54 -16.57
N GLU A 72 0.11 14.85 -17.21
CA GLU A 72 -0.52 16.17 -17.19
C GLU A 72 -1.04 16.52 -15.79
N ALA A 73 -1.74 15.58 -15.13
CA ALA A 73 -2.21 15.78 -13.75
C ALA A 73 -1.04 16.01 -12.76
N GLY A 74 0.10 15.35 -12.97
CA GLY A 74 1.31 15.58 -12.18
C GLY A 74 1.91 16.97 -12.41
N HIS A 75 1.96 17.43 -13.66
CA HIS A 75 2.40 18.79 -13.99
C HIS A 75 1.48 19.85 -13.38
N GLU A 76 0.16 19.69 -13.45
CA GLU A 76 -0.81 20.62 -12.85
C GLU A 76 -0.72 20.66 -11.32
N ALA A 77 -0.49 19.52 -10.66
CA ALA A 77 -0.33 19.48 -9.20
C ALA A 77 0.91 20.24 -8.72
N VAL A 78 2.03 20.17 -9.45
CA VAL A 78 3.25 20.94 -9.11
C VAL A 78 3.05 22.44 -9.33
N VAL A 79 2.35 22.82 -10.41
CA VAL A 79 2.04 24.23 -10.71
C VAL A 79 1.07 24.81 -9.67
N THR A 80 0.11 24.03 -9.17
CA THR A 80 -0.85 24.50 -8.16
C THR A 80 -0.21 24.61 -6.77
N ALA A 81 0.74 23.74 -6.42
CA ALA A 81 1.43 23.78 -5.12
C ALA A 81 2.49 24.91 -5.01
N SER A 82 2.73 25.66 -6.08
CA SER A 82 3.69 26.77 -6.15
C SER A 82 3.05 28.17 -6.11
N HIS A 83 1.73 28.23 -5.91
CA HIS A 83 0.95 29.44 -5.62
C HIS A 83 0.44 29.43 -4.18
#